data_AF-A0A8H7NBL3-F1
#
_entry.id   AF-A0A8H7NBL3-F1
#
_cell.length_a   1.000
_cell.length_b   1.000
_cell.length_c   1.000
_cell.angle_alpha   90.00
_cell.angle_beta   90.00
_cell.angle_gamma   90.00
#
_symmetry.space_group_name_H-M   'P 1'
#
loop_
_entity.id
_entity.type
_entity.pdbx_description
1 polymer ?
#
loop_
_entity_poly.entity_id
_entity_poly.type
_entity_poly.pdbx_seq_one_letter_code
_entity_poly.pdbx_strand_id
1 'polypeptide(L)' 'LLAKTGWDHEHAISHYFDRLKKEVQEELYKEDRPASIHNYITMAIRINNRQYQWRTRKQRTNYHANT' A
#
# COMPACT_ATOMS: atom_id res chain seq x y z
N LEU A 1 3.46 -15.13 -11.22
CA LEU A 1 4.55 -14.27 -10.72
C LEU A 1 5.39 -14.96 -9.64
N LEU A 2 4.80 -15.58 -8.61
CA LEU A 2 5.58 -16.31 -7.58
C LEU A 2 6.13 -17.68 -7.99
N ALA A 3 5.41 -18.45 -8.79
CA ALA A 3 5.84 -19.80 -9.18
C ALA A 3 7.16 -19.84 -10.00
N LYS A 4 7.65 -18.69 -10.49
CA LYS A 4 8.86 -18.58 -11.32
C LYS A 4 10.13 -18.22 -10.54
N THR A 5 10.01 -17.78 -9.27
CA THR A 5 11.15 -17.25 -8.49
C THR A 5 11.70 -18.23 -7.46
N GLY A 6 10.95 -19.32 -7.15
CA GLY A 6 11.29 -20.24 -6.06
C GLY A 6 11.22 -19.61 -4.67
N TRP A 7 10.69 -18.39 -4.56
CA TRP A 7 10.57 -17.70 -3.28
C TRP A 7 9.40 -18.25 -2.49
N ASP A 8 9.63 -18.50 -1.21
CA ASP A 8 8.53 -18.78 -0.31
C ASP A 8 7.64 -17.54 -0.14
N HIS A 9 6.49 -17.77 0.49
CA HIS A 9 5.46 -16.76 0.67
C HIS A 9 5.98 -15.54 1.46
N GLU A 10 6.84 -15.75 2.46
CA GLU A 10 7.32 -14.71 3.34
C GLU A 10 8.34 -13.81 2.66
N HIS A 11 9.30 -14.41 1.94
CA HIS A 11 10.29 -13.69 1.15
C HIS A 11 9.62 -12.82 0.10
N ALA A 12 8.56 -13.34 -0.53
CA ALA A 12 7.82 -12.59 -1.53
C ALA A 12 7.06 -11.39 -0.94
N ILE A 13 6.46 -11.54 0.25
CA ILE A 13 5.84 -10.41 0.96
C ILE A 13 6.89 -9.38 1.35
N SER A 14 8.01 -9.81 1.95
CA SER A 14 9.07 -8.90 2.41
C SER A 14 9.61 -8.06 1.25
N HIS A 15 9.97 -8.72 0.15
CA HIS A 15 10.51 -8.02 -1.01
C HIS A 15 9.47 -7.10 -1.68
N TYR A 16 8.18 -7.44 -1.64
CA TYR A 16 7.13 -6.51 -2.09
C TYR A 16 7.00 -5.31 -1.15
N PHE A 17 7.02 -5.55 0.16
CA PHE A 17 6.90 -4.53 1.19
C PHE A 17 8.01 -3.47 1.09
N ASP A 18 9.26 -3.89 0.91
CA ASP A 18 10.42 -2.98 0.81
C ASP A 18 10.33 -1.99 -0.35
N ARG A 19 9.52 -2.30 -1.36
CA ARG A 19 9.30 -1.45 -2.54
C ARG A 19 8.11 -0.50 -2.39
N LEU A 20 7.35 -0.59 -1.31
CA LEU A 20 6.22 0.29 -1.04
C LEU A 20 6.70 1.65 -0.51
N LYS A 21 5.90 2.69 -0.74
CA LYS A 21 6.14 3.99 -0.11
C LYS A 21 6.03 3.86 1.41
N LYS A 22 6.87 4.59 2.14
CA LYS A 22 6.92 4.57 3.62
C LYS A 22 5.55 4.79 4.27
N GLU A 23 4.79 5.74 3.76
CA GLU A 23 3.40 6.02 4.16
C GLU A 23 2.44 4.83 4.02
N VAL A 24 2.62 3.99 2.99
CA VAL A 24 1.82 2.77 2.80
C VAL A 24 2.31 1.66 3.74
N GLN A 25 3.63 1.55 3.92
CA GLN A 25 4.25 0.63 4.88
C GLN A 25 3.75 0.85 6.31
N GLU A 26 3.72 2.11 6.77
CA GLU A 26 3.28 2.51 8.10
C GLU A 26 1.81 2.15 8.38
N GLU A 27 0.94 2.22 7.37
CA GLU A 27 -0.46 1.78 7.52
C GLU A 27 -0.59 0.26 7.45
N LEU A 28 0.17 -0.41 6.57
CA LEU A 28 0.18 -1.87 6.51
C LEU A 28 0.63 -2.51 7.83
N TYR A 29 1.56 -1.90 8.57
CA TYR A 29 1.97 -2.37 9.89
C TYR A 29 0.86 -2.35 10.96
N LYS A 30 -0.22 -1.61 10.72
CA LYS A 30 -1.36 -1.51 11.65
C LYS A 30 -2.47 -2.53 11.35
N GLU A 31 -2.37 -3.22 10.22
CA GLU A 31 -3.36 -4.17 9.75
C GLU A 31 -2.88 -5.60 10.00
N ASP A 32 -3.82 -6.53 10.20
CA ASP A 32 -3.48 -7.94 10.31
C ASP A 32 -2.87 -8.47 9.01
N ARG A 33 -1.74 -9.18 9.13
CA ARG A 33 -1.02 -9.70 7.96
C ARG A 33 -1.85 -10.81 7.29
N PRO A 34 -2.26 -10.64 6.02
CA PRO A 34 -3.00 -11.68 5.32
C PRO A 34 -2.12 -12.87 4.93
N ALA A 35 -2.73 -14.06 4.90
CA ALA A 35 -2.06 -15.33 4.58
C ALA A 35 -1.70 -15.54 3.10
N SER A 36 -2.09 -14.62 2.21
CA SER A 36 -1.79 -14.72 0.78
C SER A 36 -1.19 -13.43 0.26
N ILE A 37 -0.23 -13.55 -0.67
CA ILE A 37 0.43 -12.36 -1.22
C ILE A 37 -0.55 -11.53 -2.03
N HIS A 38 -1.55 -12.18 -2.63
CA HIS A 38 -2.58 -11.51 -3.41
C HIS A 38 -3.39 -10.56 -2.52
N ASN A 39 -3.78 -11.03 -1.34
CA ASN A 39 -4.47 -10.22 -0.35
C ASN A 39 -3.56 -9.10 0.18
N TYR A 40 -2.27 -9.39 0.40
CA TYR A 40 -1.28 -8.41 0.81
C TYR A 40 -1.15 -7.26 -0.19
N ILE A 41 -0.99 -7.58 -1.48
CA ILE A 41 -0.93 -6.60 -2.58
C ILE A 41 -2.24 -5.80 -2.64
N THR A 42 -3.37 -6.47 -2.51
CA THR A 42 -4.69 -5.82 -2.56
C THR A 42 -4.86 -4.80 -1.43
N MET A 43 -4.42 -5.14 -0.22
CA MET A 43 -4.42 -4.22 0.92
C MET A 43 -3.52 -3.00 0.65
N ALA A 44 -2.29 -3.22 0.16
CA ALA A 44 -1.36 -2.14 -0.17
C ALA A 44 -1.95 -1.16 -1.22
N ILE A 45 -2.61 -1.68 -2.26
CA ILE A 45 -3.28 -0.87 -3.29
C ILE A 45 -4.41 -0.04 -2.68
N ARG A 46 -5.25 -0.65 -1.82
CA ARG A 46 -6.36 0.05 -1.16
C ARG A 46 -5.86 1.20 -0.29
N ILE A 47 -4.81 0.98 0.49
CA ILE A 47 -4.16 2.01 1.32
C ILE A 47 -3.61 3.14 0.45
N ASN A 48 -2.82 2.83 -0.58
CA ASN A 48 -2.25 3.84 -1.47
C ASN A 48 -3.35 4.68 -2.16
N ASN A 49 -4.44 4.03 -2.61
CA ASN A 49 -5.57 4.73 -3.22
C ASN A 49 -6.29 5.65 -2.23
N ARG A 50 -6.52 5.20 -0.99
CA ARG A 50 -7.10 6.02 0.09
C ARG A 50 -6.23 7.26 0.35
N GLN A 51 -4.92 7.07 0.49
CA GLN A 51 -3.98 8.17 0.72
C GLN A 51 -3.95 9.15 -0.46
N TYR A 52 -3.96 8.67 -1.69
CA TYR A 52 -4.05 9.51 -2.89
C TYR A 52 -5.34 10.33 -2.92
N GLN A 53 -6.49 9.70 -2.63
CA GLN A 53 -7.77 10.41 -2.53
C GLN A 53 -7.77 11.48 -1.43
N TRP A 54 -7.13 11.21 -0.30
CA TRP A 54 -6.99 12.19 0.77
C TRP A 54 -6.14 13.39 0.35
N ARG A 55 -5.01 13.16 -0.33
CA ARG A 55 -4.16 14.26 -0.84
C ARG A 55 -4.90 15.11 -1.88
N THR A 56 -5.58 14.47 -2.83
CA THR A 56 -6.32 15.18 -3.88
C THR A 56 -7.52 15.96 -3.34
N ARG A 57 -8.25 15.42 -2.35
CA ARG A 57 -9.30 16.16 -1.64
C ARG A 57 -8.75 17.37 -0.90
N LYS A 58 -7.68 17.21 -0.13
CA LYS A 58 -7.03 18.33 0.59
C LYS A 58 -6.52 19.41 -0.36
N GLN A 59 -5.92 19.03 -1.49
CA GLN A 59 -5.47 20.00 -2.50
C GLN A 59 -6.63 20.82 -3.08
N ARG A 60 -7.79 20.19 -3.37
CA ARG A 60 -8.99 20.90 -3.84
C ARG A 60 -9.55 21.83 -2.76
N THR A 61 -9.63 21.39 -1.51
CA THR A 61 -10.09 22.25 -0.41
C THR A 61 -9.17 23.44 -0.18
N ASN A 62 -7.84 23.24 -0.20
CA ASN A 62 -6.87 24.32 -0.01
C ASN A 62 -6.87 25.32 -1.19
N TYR A 63 -7.16 24.87 -2.41
CA TYR A 63 -7.33 25.77 -3.56
C TYR A 63 -8.54 26.69 -3.38
N HIS A 64 -9.69 26.13 -2.97
CA HIS A 64 -10.90 26.92 -2.72
C HIS A 64 -10.82 27.82 -1.48
N ALA A 65 -9.98 27.53 -0.49
CA ALA A 65 -9.81 28.37 0.69
C ALA A 65 -8.95 29.62 0.45
N ASN A 66 -8.22 29.68 -0.68
CA ASN A 66 -7.30 30.77 -1.04
C ASN A 66 -7.78 31.60 -2.25
N THR A 67 -9.03 31.43 -2.68
CA THR A 67 -9.73 32.22 -3.70
C THR A 67 -10.97 32.84 -3.11
#